data_AF-A0AAN6Y8X1-F1
#
_entry.id   AF-A0AAN6Y8X1-F1
#
_cell.length_a   1.000
_cell.length_b   1.000
_cell.length_c   1.000
_cell.angle_alpha   90.00
_cell.angle_beta   90.00
_cell.angle_gamma   90.00
#
_symmetry.space_group_name_H-M   'P 1'
#
loop_
_entity.id
_entity.type
_entity.pdbx_description
1 polymer ?
#
loop_
_entity_poly.entity_id
_entity_poly.type
_entity_poly.pdbx_seq_one_letter_code
_entity_poly.pdbx_strand_id
1 'polypeptide(L)'
;MQALQTGVASSVGSRMLGEIEDTSLDQILTALRANVTSARHHAGKGKDIDNYNPENDDEKFPHIRQASTALKRFPIAQLDLLVQHHFRATQSAPLALTGRYHELLYVLVATLIARPHEKAVAIIDFEGRFDPLRILATAPYEEDEPHKMEPFPESVDQSKVQTDTNAKQYVRQADLDHVHIMRPIRGDAAYMARCVASVEDYMLYGDHPSRSREWWGTIVIGGGHNPAGNPSAAASAQVAVTAGWKGWKGWLRVDRAASDAVLGFMPGTSLEEALDAREERQRLVEKAGWVATCPWGQFTFGGDAAA
;
A
#
# COMPACT_ATOMS: atom_id res chain seq x y z
N MET A 1 32.63 26.09 30.49
CA MET A 1 31.90 25.03 31.20
C MET A 1 30.46 25.06 30.74
N GLN A 2 29.92 23.89 30.42
CA GLN A 2 28.56 23.62 29.95
C GLN A 2 27.48 23.98 30.99
N ALA A 3 26.29 24.33 30.52
CA ALA A 3 25.08 23.48 30.70
C ALA A 3 23.85 24.10 29.99
N LEU A 4 23.24 23.29 29.11
CA LEU A 4 21.84 23.38 28.66
C LEU A 4 20.89 22.90 29.78
N GLN A 5 19.63 23.36 29.78
CA GLN A 5 18.39 22.54 29.74
C GLN A 5 17.14 23.42 29.98
N THR A 6 16.29 23.63 28.98
CA THR A 6 15.00 22.95 28.67
C THR A 6 13.83 23.27 29.60
N GLY A 7 12.72 23.71 29.00
CA GLY A 7 11.39 23.74 29.59
C GLY A 7 10.31 23.67 28.50
N VAL A 8 10.04 22.46 28.03
CA VAL A 8 8.92 22.09 27.15
C VAL A 8 7.72 21.72 28.03
N ALA A 9 6.62 22.45 27.92
CA ALA A 9 5.29 21.99 28.37
C ALA A 9 4.19 22.86 27.74
N SER A 10 3.72 22.49 26.54
CA SER A 10 2.44 23.01 26.01
C SER A 10 1.77 22.16 24.91
N SER A 11 2.31 21.02 24.46
CA SER A 11 1.77 20.36 23.26
C SER A 11 0.98 19.06 23.48
N VAL A 12 0.72 18.66 24.72
CA VAL A 12 0.00 17.39 25.00
C VAL A 12 -1.54 17.55 25.03
N GLY A 13 -2.06 18.78 24.95
CA GLY A 13 -3.49 19.07 25.14
C GLY A 13 -4.42 18.97 23.92
N SER A 14 -3.92 18.86 22.67
CA SER A 14 -4.79 19.00 21.48
C SER A 14 -5.05 17.71 20.68
N ARG A 15 -4.55 16.55 21.11
CA ARG A 15 -4.68 15.28 20.36
C ARG A 15 -5.62 14.25 20.99
N MET A 16 -6.41 14.62 22.00
CA MET A 16 -7.25 13.67 22.75
C MET A 16 -8.76 13.77 22.54
N LEU A 17 -9.27 14.60 21.62
CA LEU A 17 -10.73 14.77 21.47
C LEU A 17 -11.24 14.75 20.01
N GLY A 18 -10.54 14.07 19.09
CA GLY A 18 -10.97 13.91 17.69
C GLY A 18 -11.35 12.49 17.26
N GLU A 19 -11.13 11.46 18.09
CA GLU A 19 -11.24 10.05 17.68
C GLU A 19 -12.19 9.24 18.59
N ILE A 20 -13.35 9.83 18.92
CA ILE A 20 -14.48 9.05 19.43
C ILE A 20 -15.48 8.94 18.28
N GLU A 21 -15.20 8.05 17.33
CA GLU A 21 -16.19 7.57 16.37
C GLU A 21 -16.27 6.05 16.48
N ASP A 22 -17.33 5.61 17.18
CA ASP A 22 -18.00 4.30 17.12
C ASP A 22 -17.13 3.07 16.84
N THR A 23 -16.24 2.76 17.77
CA THR A 23 -15.67 1.40 17.85
C THR A 23 -16.77 0.42 18.26
N SER A 24 -17.11 -0.50 17.35
CA SER A 24 -18.09 -1.55 17.65
C SER A 24 -17.62 -2.41 18.82
N LEU A 25 -18.52 -2.63 19.78
CA LEU A 25 -18.28 -3.38 21.02
C LEU A 25 -17.71 -4.80 20.77
N ASP A 26 -17.99 -5.37 19.59
CA ASP A 26 -17.46 -6.65 19.14
C ASP A 26 -15.95 -6.64 18.86
N GLN A 27 -15.41 -5.51 18.39
CA GLN A 27 -13.96 -5.35 18.17
C GLN A 27 -13.21 -5.29 19.51
N ILE A 28 -13.80 -4.60 20.50
CA ILE A 28 -13.26 -4.52 21.86
C ILE A 28 -13.29 -5.91 22.51
N LEU A 29 -14.41 -6.64 22.38
CA LEU A 29 -14.54 -7.99 22.93
C LEU A 29 -13.62 -9.02 22.25
N THR A 30 -13.35 -8.87 20.96
CA THR A 30 -12.44 -9.74 20.21
C THR A 30 -10.99 -9.52 20.62
N ALA A 31 -10.57 -8.27 20.77
CA ALA A 31 -9.24 -7.93 21.31
C ALA A 31 -9.07 -8.45 22.74
N LEU A 32 -10.10 -8.33 23.58
CA LEU A 32 -10.05 -8.82 24.96
C LEU A 32 -9.97 -10.36 25.04
N ARG A 33 -10.73 -11.08 24.21
CA ARG A 33 -10.73 -12.55 24.17
C ARG A 33 -9.40 -13.11 23.69
N ALA A 34 -8.78 -12.50 22.68
CA ALA A 34 -7.46 -12.88 22.20
C ALA A 34 -6.37 -12.73 23.28
N ASN A 35 -6.48 -11.69 24.11
CA ASN A 35 -5.56 -11.46 25.23
C ASN A 35 -5.78 -12.45 26.39
N VAL A 36 -7.02 -12.82 26.69
CA VAL A 36 -7.33 -13.85 27.72
C VAL A 36 -6.86 -15.24 27.30
N THR A 37 -6.96 -15.60 26.02
CA THR A 37 -6.43 -16.89 25.52
C THR A 37 -4.91 -16.94 25.56
N SER A 38 -4.23 -15.84 25.24
CA SER A 38 -2.77 -15.74 25.31
C SER A 38 -2.26 -15.80 26.75
N ALA A 39 -2.96 -15.19 27.72
CA ALA A 39 -2.64 -15.29 29.14
C ALA A 39 -2.84 -16.73 29.68
N ARG A 40 -3.85 -17.46 29.19
CA ARG A 40 -4.08 -18.86 29.57
C ARG A 40 -3.02 -19.83 29.05
N HIS A 41 -2.40 -19.55 27.90
CA HIS A 41 -1.32 -20.38 27.37
C HIS A 41 0.00 -20.23 28.15
N HIS A 42 0.21 -19.11 28.85
CA HIS A 42 1.35 -18.93 29.76
C HIS A 42 1.14 -19.53 31.16
N ALA A 43 -0.12 -19.79 31.57
CA ALA A 43 -0.43 -20.37 32.89
C ALA A 43 -0.41 -21.92 32.92
N GLY A 44 -0.17 -22.59 31.79
CA GLY A 44 -0.41 -24.04 31.63
C GLY A 44 0.82 -24.97 31.60
N LYS A 45 2.05 -24.47 31.76
CA LYS A 45 3.26 -25.32 31.81
C LYS A 45 3.94 -25.24 33.17
N GLY A 46 3.39 -25.98 34.13
CA GLY A 46 4.07 -26.29 35.39
C GLY A 46 4.70 -27.68 35.32
N LYS A 47 6.03 -27.74 35.38
CA LYS A 47 6.79 -28.78 36.08
C LYS A 47 8.22 -28.31 36.36
N ASP A 48 8.44 -28.04 37.64
CA ASP A 48 9.64 -28.17 38.46
C ASP A 48 11.00 -27.69 37.89
N ILE A 49 11.55 -26.63 38.51
CA ILE A 49 12.78 -26.65 39.34
C ILE A 49 13.03 -25.22 39.89
N ASP A 50 12.92 -25.11 41.20
CA ASP A 50 13.68 -24.36 42.20
C ASP A 50 14.27 -22.94 41.93
N ASN A 51 14.02 -22.08 42.92
CA ASN A 51 14.73 -20.84 43.27
C ASN A 51 14.70 -19.69 42.24
N TYR A 52 13.70 -18.80 42.39
CA TYR A 52 13.88 -17.40 42.03
C TYR A 52 13.24 -16.48 43.09
N ASN A 53 14.08 -15.61 43.65
CA ASN A 53 13.74 -14.60 44.65
C ASN A 53 13.28 -13.32 43.92
N PRO A 54 12.07 -12.79 44.13
CA PRO A 54 11.57 -11.64 43.38
C PRO A 54 11.84 -10.35 44.15
N GLU A 55 13.11 -9.97 44.32
CA GLU A 55 13.47 -8.64 44.79
C GLU A 55 14.64 -8.12 43.96
N ASN A 56 14.37 -7.07 43.17
CA ASN A 56 15.24 -6.39 42.21
C ASN A 56 15.24 -6.98 40.81
N ASP A 57 14.34 -6.47 39.94
CA ASP A 57 14.64 -6.18 38.53
C ASP A 57 13.48 -5.36 37.92
N ASP A 58 13.58 -4.03 38.06
CA ASP A 58 12.82 -3.03 37.30
C ASP A 58 13.38 -2.91 35.86
N GLU A 59 13.51 -4.04 35.15
CA GLU A 59 13.92 -4.07 33.74
C GLU A 59 12.66 -4.14 32.85
N LYS A 60 12.32 -2.96 32.33
CA LYS A 60 11.33 -2.63 31.31
C LYS A 60 11.15 -3.72 30.23
N PHE A 61 10.10 -4.53 30.34
CA PHE A 61 9.54 -5.21 29.17
C PHE A 61 8.88 -4.16 28.27
N PRO A 62 9.27 -4.02 26.99
CA PRO A 62 8.58 -3.10 26.10
C PRO A 62 7.17 -3.64 25.88
N HIS A 63 6.18 -2.88 26.30
CA HIS A 63 4.79 -3.11 25.93
C HIS A 63 4.72 -3.25 24.40
N ILE A 64 4.43 -4.45 23.92
CA ILE A 64 4.04 -4.67 22.53
C ILE A 64 2.76 -3.88 22.34
N ARG A 65 2.89 -2.66 21.80
CA ARG A 65 1.75 -1.84 21.38
C ARG A 65 1.07 -2.60 20.24
N GLN A 66 -0.01 -3.29 20.55
CA GLN A 66 -0.92 -3.81 19.52
C GLN A 66 -1.53 -2.61 18.81
N ALA A 67 -0.99 -2.27 17.63
CA ALA A 67 -1.55 -1.24 16.79
C ALA A 67 -2.94 -1.71 16.34
N SER A 68 -3.98 -0.91 16.60
CA SER A 68 -5.27 -1.08 15.96
C SER A 68 -5.05 -1.03 14.44
N THR A 69 -5.38 -2.11 13.73
CA THR A 69 -5.28 -2.18 12.27
C THR A 69 -6.41 -1.37 11.65
N ALA A 70 -6.31 -0.04 11.72
CA ALA A 70 -7.17 0.85 10.94
C ALA A 70 -6.92 0.55 9.45
N LEU A 71 -7.99 0.27 8.71
CA LEU A 71 -7.90 -0.01 7.28
C LEU A 71 -7.36 1.23 6.56
N LYS A 72 -6.29 1.07 5.79
CA LYS A 72 -5.75 2.15 4.96
C LYS A 72 -6.71 2.41 3.79
N ARG A 73 -7.00 3.68 3.52
CA ARG A 73 -7.81 4.10 2.39
C ARG A 73 -6.95 4.22 1.13
N PHE A 74 -7.41 3.64 0.04
CA PHE A 74 -6.75 3.69 -1.26
C PHE A 74 -7.34 4.82 -2.13
N PRO A 75 -6.52 5.54 -2.90
CA PRO A 75 -6.99 6.65 -3.73
C PRO A 75 -7.73 6.21 -5.01
N ILE A 76 -7.74 4.91 -5.32
CA ILE A 76 -8.42 4.32 -6.46
C ILE A 76 -9.72 3.71 -5.93
N ALA A 77 -10.90 4.31 -6.18
CA ALA A 77 -12.14 3.87 -5.54
C ALA A 77 -12.47 2.40 -5.77
N GLN A 78 -12.28 1.87 -6.99
CA GLN A 78 -12.54 0.46 -7.27
C GLN A 78 -11.60 -0.46 -6.47
N LEU A 79 -10.33 -0.09 -6.32
CA LEU A 79 -9.38 -0.83 -5.48
C LEU A 79 -9.77 -0.74 -4.01
N ASP A 80 -10.14 0.44 -3.53
CA ASP A 80 -10.55 0.67 -2.14
C ASP A 80 -11.78 -0.17 -1.79
N LEU A 81 -12.77 -0.25 -2.69
CA LEU A 81 -13.95 -1.10 -2.53
C LEU A 81 -13.56 -2.59 -2.41
N LEU A 82 -12.68 -3.09 -3.28
CA LEU A 82 -12.22 -4.48 -3.20
C LEU A 82 -11.46 -4.77 -1.89
N VAL A 83 -10.63 -3.83 -1.43
CA VAL A 83 -9.92 -3.92 -0.14
C VAL A 83 -10.92 -3.94 1.02
N GLN A 84 -11.92 -3.06 1.02
CA GLN A 84 -12.97 -3.04 2.04
C GLN A 84 -13.77 -4.36 2.06
N HIS A 85 -14.12 -4.91 0.89
CA HIS A 85 -14.80 -6.21 0.79
C HIS A 85 -13.93 -7.35 1.34
N HIS A 86 -12.65 -7.40 0.97
CA HIS A 86 -11.70 -8.37 1.52
C HIS A 86 -11.60 -8.26 3.04
N PHE A 87 -11.45 -7.03 3.57
CA PHE A 87 -11.32 -6.78 5.00
C PHE A 87 -12.56 -7.24 5.76
N ARG A 88 -13.76 -6.89 5.28
CA ARG A 88 -15.03 -7.36 5.89
C ARG A 88 -15.12 -8.88 5.93
N ALA A 89 -14.69 -9.56 4.86
CA ALA A 89 -14.78 -11.01 4.75
C ALA A 89 -13.72 -11.77 5.56
N THR A 90 -12.51 -11.22 5.71
CA THR A 90 -11.34 -11.96 6.22
C THR A 90 -10.68 -11.36 7.45
N GLN A 91 -11.04 -10.12 7.80
CA GLN A 91 -10.40 -9.31 8.86
C GLN A 91 -8.88 -9.11 8.66
N SER A 92 -8.39 -9.26 7.43
CA SER A 92 -6.99 -9.03 7.06
C SER A 92 -6.86 -7.69 6.34
N ALA A 93 -6.00 -6.83 6.89
CA ALA A 93 -5.88 -5.41 6.54
C ALA A 93 -5.00 -5.10 5.31
N PRO A 94 -3.82 -5.71 5.08
CA PRO A 94 -2.97 -5.30 3.97
C PRO A 94 -3.49 -5.81 2.62
N LEU A 95 -3.35 -4.96 1.59
CA LEU A 95 -3.53 -5.37 0.20
C LEU A 95 -2.41 -6.34 -0.20
N ALA A 96 -2.75 -7.59 -0.49
CA ALA A 96 -1.76 -8.61 -0.87
C ALA A 96 -1.87 -8.91 -2.37
N LEU A 97 -0.87 -8.47 -3.12
CA LEU A 97 -0.80 -8.56 -4.58
C LEU A 97 -0.05 -9.82 -5.05
N THR A 98 -0.48 -10.35 -6.19
CA THR A 98 0.21 -11.43 -6.93
C THR A 98 0.14 -11.20 -8.44
N GLY A 99 0.86 -12.01 -9.23
CA GLY A 99 0.94 -11.85 -10.69
C GLY A 99 1.90 -10.74 -11.12
N ARG A 100 1.50 -9.94 -12.11
CA ARG A 100 2.27 -8.80 -12.67
C ARG A 100 2.04 -7.51 -11.87
N TYR A 101 2.19 -7.61 -10.55
CA TYR A 101 1.77 -6.58 -9.59
C TYR A 101 2.51 -5.23 -9.70
N HIS A 102 3.72 -5.19 -10.29
CA HIS A 102 4.51 -3.96 -10.40
C HIS A 102 3.73 -2.84 -11.09
N GLU A 103 2.89 -3.19 -12.06
CA GLU A 103 2.08 -2.27 -12.85
C GLU A 103 1.07 -1.53 -11.98
N LEU A 104 0.38 -2.25 -11.10
CA LEU A 104 -0.53 -1.65 -10.13
C LEU A 104 0.24 -0.84 -9.09
N LEU A 105 1.41 -1.29 -8.65
CA LEU A 105 2.24 -0.53 -7.72
C LEU A 105 2.69 0.81 -8.31
N TYR A 106 3.11 0.86 -9.57
CA TYR A 106 3.50 2.12 -10.22
C TYR A 106 2.31 3.08 -10.32
N VAL A 107 1.13 2.60 -10.74
CA VAL A 107 -0.07 3.43 -10.82
C VAL A 107 -0.49 3.92 -9.43
N LEU A 108 -0.50 3.05 -8.43
CA LEU A 108 -0.84 3.41 -7.05
C LEU A 108 0.13 4.47 -6.50
N VAL A 109 1.44 4.26 -6.65
CA VAL A 109 2.44 5.21 -6.15
C VAL A 109 2.35 6.53 -6.89
N ALA A 110 2.23 6.52 -8.22
CA ALA A 110 2.03 7.73 -9.03
C ALA A 110 0.80 8.52 -8.56
N THR A 111 -0.32 7.83 -8.31
CA THR A 111 -1.56 8.43 -7.80
C THR A 111 -1.37 9.04 -6.41
N LEU A 112 -0.69 8.34 -5.50
CA LEU A 112 -0.48 8.80 -4.13
C LEU A 112 0.41 10.05 -4.05
N ILE A 113 1.49 10.11 -4.84
CA ILE A 113 2.47 11.20 -4.73
C ILE A 113 2.11 12.43 -5.55
N ALA A 114 1.32 12.26 -6.62
CA ALA A 114 0.83 13.38 -7.41
C ALA A 114 -0.33 14.10 -6.68
N ARG A 115 -0.72 15.28 -7.18
CA ARG A 115 -1.98 15.91 -6.75
C ARG A 115 -3.18 15.02 -7.11
N PRO A 116 -4.33 15.18 -6.44
CA PRO A 116 -4.58 15.99 -5.24
C PRO A 116 -4.03 15.35 -3.95
N HIS A 117 -3.45 14.15 -4.00
CA HIS A 117 -3.14 13.38 -2.81
C HIS A 117 -1.88 13.84 -2.08
N GLU A 118 -0.84 14.22 -2.82
CA GLU A 118 0.44 14.76 -2.31
C GLU A 118 0.95 13.99 -1.06
N LYS A 119 0.96 12.66 -1.13
CA LYS A 119 1.41 11.79 -0.04
C LYS A 119 2.89 11.44 -0.15
N ALA A 120 3.43 10.92 0.95
CA ALA A 120 4.72 10.23 0.99
C ALA A 120 4.51 8.72 1.12
N VAL A 121 5.35 7.95 0.43
CA VAL A 121 5.26 6.48 0.39
C VAL A 121 6.64 5.89 0.66
N ALA A 122 6.68 4.85 1.49
CA ALA A 122 7.89 4.06 1.70
C ALA A 122 7.77 2.70 1.00
N ILE A 123 8.86 2.21 0.42
CA ILE A 123 8.93 0.95 -0.31
C ILE A 123 10.11 0.14 0.20
N ILE A 124 9.85 -1.11 0.60
CA ILE A 124 10.87 -2.08 0.93
C ILE A 124 10.93 -3.11 -0.19
N ASP A 125 11.97 -3.07 -1.00
CA ASP A 125 12.12 -3.91 -2.19
C ASP A 125 13.21 -4.99 -1.97
N PHE A 126 12.77 -6.17 -1.55
CA PHE A 126 13.62 -7.37 -1.42
C PHE A 126 13.87 -8.07 -2.77
N GLU A 127 13.18 -7.67 -3.83
CA GLU A 127 13.39 -8.23 -5.17
C GLU A 127 14.43 -7.44 -5.97
N GLY A 128 14.64 -6.17 -5.63
CA GLY A 128 15.55 -5.25 -6.32
C GLY A 128 15.07 -4.88 -7.71
N ARG A 129 13.77 -4.99 -7.97
CA ARG A 129 13.14 -4.83 -9.30
C ARG A 129 12.26 -3.60 -9.42
N PHE A 130 11.96 -2.93 -8.31
CA PHE A 130 11.19 -1.70 -8.34
C PHE A 130 12.05 -0.57 -8.87
N ASP A 131 11.65 0.05 -9.98
CA ASP A 131 12.36 1.16 -10.62
C ASP A 131 11.61 2.48 -10.39
N PRO A 132 12.13 3.39 -9.53
CA PRO A 132 11.47 4.68 -9.29
C PRO A 132 11.33 5.55 -10.54
N LEU A 133 12.20 5.43 -11.54
CA LEU A 133 12.09 6.23 -12.76
C LEU A 133 10.84 5.88 -13.58
N ARG A 134 10.36 4.65 -13.44
CA ARG A 134 9.13 4.20 -14.10
C ARG A 134 7.89 4.93 -13.57
N ILE A 135 7.93 5.48 -12.36
CA ILE A 135 6.85 6.28 -11.80
C ILE A 135 6.62 7.56 -12.63
N LEU A 136 7.68 8.20 -13.14
CA LEU A 136 7.57 9.39 -13.98
C LEU A 136 6.88 9.13 -15.32
N ALA A 137 7.04 7.92 -15.84
CA ALA A 137 6.38 7.47 -17.06
C ALA A 137 4.95 6.93 -16.81
N THR A 138 4.50 6.91 -15.54
CA THR A 138 3.20 6.38 -15.16
C THR A 138 2.23 7.51 -14.89
N ALA A 139 1.12 7.54 -15.64
CA ALA A 139 0.02 8.46 -15.34
C ALA A 139 -0.65 8.05 -14.02
N PRO A 140 -0.91 9.01 -13.10
CA PRO A 140 -1.84 8.82 -11.99
C PRO A 140 -3.17 8.25 -12.47
N TYR A 141 -3.83 7.48 -11.61
CA TYR A 141 -5.18 7.00 -11.89
C TYR A 141 -6.16 8.17 -11.80
N GLU A 142 -6.79 8.50 -12.93
CA GLU A 142 -7.92 9.42 -12.99
C GLU A 142 -9.19 8.56 -12.97
N GLU A 143 -10.11 8.85 -12.06
CA GLU A 143 -11.45 8.25 -12.12
C GLU A 143 -12.18 8.89 -13.31
N ASP A 144 -12.82 8.07 -14.14
CA ASP A 144 -13.76 8.58 -15.15
C ASP A 144 -14.88 9.32 -14.40
N GLU A 145 -14.79 10.65 -14.32
CA GLU A 145 -15.86 11.48 -13.78
C GLU A 145 -17.15 11.09 -14.52
N PRO A 146 -18.15 10.53 -13.84
CA PRO A 146 -19.39 10.15 -14.49
C PRO A 146 -20.02 11.42 -15.03
N HIS A 147 -20.06 11.54 -16.37
CA HIS A 147 -20.61 12.65 -17.15
C HIS A 147 -21.26 13.72 -16.29
N LYS A 148 -20.54 14.81 -15.99
CA LYS A 148 -21.18 16.05 -15.56
C LYS A 148 -22.27 16.33 -16.58
N MET A 149 -23.51 16.11 -16.17
CA MET A 149 -24.69 16.50 -16.91
C MET A 149 -24.64 18.03 -16.90
N GLU A 150 -24.01 18.59 -17.93
CA GLU A 150 -23.92 20.04 -18.14
C GLU A 150 -25.32 20.62 -17.93
N PRO A 151 -25.54 21.46 -16.91
CA PRO A 151 -26.80 22.16 -16.79
C PRO A 151 -26.95 23.05 -18.02
N PHE A 152 -28.14 23.02 -18.61
CA PHE A 152 -28.54 23.82 -19.76
C PHE A 152 -27.92 25.24 -19.76
N PRO A 153 -27.50 25.77 -20.93
CA PRO A 153 -26.80 27.03 -20.99
C PRO A 153 -27.76 28.18 -20.74
N GLU A 154 -27.82 28.68 -19.50
CA GLU A 154 -28.25 30.05 -19.26
C GLU A 154 -27.03 30.97 -19.41
N SER A 155 -27.18 31.88 -20.37
CA SER A 155 -26.26 32.94 -20.80
C SER A 155 -25.29 33.45 -19.72
N VAL A 156 -23.99 33.20 -19.91
CA VAL A 156 -22.93 33.91 -19.20
C VAL A 156 -21.89 34.46 -20.19
N ASP A 157 -21.59 35.73 -19.97
CA ASP A 157 -20.69 36.65 -20.67
C ASP A 157 -19.30 36.05 -21.00
N GLN A 158 -18.89 36.15 -22.27
CA GLN A 158 -17.64 35.60 -22.82
C GLN A 158 -16.43 36.54 -22.62
N SER A 159 -16.17 36.98 -21.39
CA SER A 159 -14.96 37.76 -21.10
C SER A 159 -14.09 37.11 -20.00
N LYS A 160 -13.08 36.36 -20.47
CA LYS A 160 -11.82 36.03 -19.77
C LYS A 160 -11.94 35.37 -18.39
N VAL A 161 -12.01 34.04 -18.37
CA VAL A 161 -11.14 33.19 -17.53
C VAL A 161 -10.87 31.88 -18.29
N GLN A 162 -9.87 31.88 -19.17
CA GLN A 162 -9.20 30.63 -19.55
C GLN A 162 -8.34 30.21 -18.36
N THR A 163 -8.93 29.50 -17.40
CA THR A 163 -8.15 28.66 -16.49
C THR A 163 -7.92 27.35 -17.21
N ASP A 164 -6.64 26.99 -17.36
CA ASP A 164 -6.13 25.71 -17.87
C ASP A 164 -6.62 24.52 -17.01
N THR A 165 -7.92 24.22 -17.01
CA THR A 165 -8.54 23.21 -16.12
C THR A 165 -8.52 21.79 -16.69
N ASN A 166 -7.70 21.50 -17.72
CA ASN A 166 -7.63 20.15 -18.28
C ASN A 166 -6.21 19.78 -18.73
N ALA A 167 -5.20 20.20 -17.97
CA ALA A 167 -3.87 19.61 -18.11
C ALA A 167 -3.87 18.28 -17.34
N LYS A 168 -3.85 17.16 -18.08
CA LYS A 168 -3.66 15.81 -17.51
C LYS A 168 -2.60 15.86 -16.42
N GLN A 169 -2.91 15.28 -15.27
CA GLN A 169 -2.09 15.52 -14.10
C GLN A 169 -0.93 14.53 -14.09
N TYR A 170 0.28 15.00 -14.34
CA TYR A 170 1.48 14.14 -14.40
C TYR A 170 2.30 14.18 -13.10
N VAL A 171 2.95 13.05 -12.79
CA VAL A 171 3.97 12.98 -11.74
C VAL A 171 5.15 13.86 -12.12
N ARG A 172 5.57 14.75 -11.21
CA ARG A 172 6.73 15.62 -11.42
C ARG A 172 7.98 14.97 -10.85
N GLN A 173 9.15 15.38 -11.34
CA GLN A 173 10.43 14.94 -10.77
C GLN A 173 10.51 15.20 -9.26
N ALA A 174 10.01 16.35 -8.80
CA ALA A 174 9.98 16.71 -7.38
C ALA A 174 9.06 15.81 -6.54
N ASP A 175 8.09 15.12 -7.14
CA ASP A 175 7.24 14.18 -6.40
C ASP A 175 8.01 12.91 -5.99
N LEU A 176 9.09 12.57 -6.71
CA LEU A 176 9.92 11.42 -6.37
C LEU A 176 10.72 11.61 -5.07
N ASP A 177 10.96 12.84 -4.63
CA ASP A 177 11.56 13.13 -3.33
C ASP A 177 10.71 12.57 -2.17
N HIS A 178 9.46 12.19 -2.47
CA HIS A 178 8.50 11.64 -1.53
C HIS A 178 8.29 10.14 -1.62
N VAL A 179 9.12 9.45 -2.42
CA VAL A 179 9.17 7.98 -2.53
C VAL A 179 10.47 7.48 -1.89
N HIS A 180 10.35 6.87 -0.71
CA HIS A 180 11.50 6.40 0.06
C HIS A 180 11.71 4.89 -0.15
N ILE A 181 12.81 4.50 -0.78
CA ILE A 181 13.05 3.11 -1.17
C ILE A 181 14.21 2.52 -0.39
N MET A 182 13.95 1.45 0.35
CA MET A 182 14.97 0.60 0.95
C MET A 182 15.07 -0.71 0.18
N ARG A 183 16.28 -1.06 -0.27
CA ARG A 183 16.56 -2.31 -1.01
C ARG A 183 17.43 -3.26 -0.19
N PRO A 184 16.86 -3.95 0.80
CA PRO A 184 17.61 -4.91 1.61
C PRO A 184 17.88 -6.22 0.84
N ILE A 185 18.87 -6.98 1.31
CA ILE A 185 19.09 -8.36 0.83
C ILE A 185 17.94 -9.23 1.34
N ARG A 186 17.56 -10.29 0.61
CA ARG A 186 16.58 -11.26 1.10
C ARG A 186 17.02 -11.85 2.44
N GLY A 187 16.11 -11.86 3.40
CA GLY A 187 16.35 -12.40 4.73
C GLY A 187 15.14 -13.19 5.25
N ASP A 188 15.22 -13.60 6.50
CA ASP A 188 14.12 -14.25 7.20
C ASP A 188 13.05 -13.24 7.65
N ALA A 189 11.96 -13.75 8.23
CA ALA A 189 10.85 -12.92 8.73
C ALA A 189 11.31 -11.92 9.81
N ALA A 190 12.26 -12.29 10.67
CA ALA A 190 12.78 -11.39 11.71
C ALA A 190 13.56 -10.21 11.09
N TYR A 191 14.35 -10.48 10.06
CA TYR A 191 15.03 -9.44 9.30
C TYR A 191 14.04 -8.54 8.54
N MET A 192 12.98 -9.10 7.96
CA MET A 192 11.91 -8.31 7.35
C MET A 192 11.23 -7.38 8.37
N ALA A 193 10.90 -7.88 9.56
CA ALA A 193 10.29 -7.07 10.61
C ALA A 193 11.20 -5.90 11.03
N ARG A 194 12.51 -6.14 11.16
CA ARG A 194 13.49 -5.07 11.42
C ARG A 194 13.57 -4.05 10.28
N CYS A 195 13.48 -4.51 9.03
CA CYS A 195 13.42 -3.62 7.88
C CYS A 195 12.18 -2.72 7.93
N VAL A 196 11.01 -3.30 8.24
CA VAL A 196 9.77 -2.53 8.43
C VAL A 196 9.99 -1.50 9.53
N ALA A 197 10.35 -1.92 10.74
CA ALA A 197 10.58 -1.01 11.87
C ALA A 197 11.59 0.11 11.57
N SER A 198 12.68 -0.19 10.86
CA SER A 198 13.67 0.81 10.46
C SER A 198 13.09 1.87 9.51
N VAL A 199 12.20 1.47 8.59
CA VAL A 199 11.53 2.41 7.69
C VAL A 199 10.53 3.26 8.47
N GLU A 200 9.82 2.71 9.46
CA GLU A 200 8.91 3.50 10.28
C GLU A 200 9.66 4.54 11.12
N ASP A 201 10.78 4.14 11.74
CA ASP A 201 11.63 5.04 12.49
C ASP A 201 12.16 6.17 11.60
N TYR A 202 12.63 5.83 10.39
CA TYR A 202 13.06 6.80 9.40
C TYR A 202 11.93 7.75 8.96
N MET A 203 10.74 7.23 8.65
CA MET A 203 9.61 8.05 8.17
C MET A 203 8.97 8.90 9.28
N LEU A 204 9.09 8.51 10.55
CA LEU A 204 8.53 9.26 11.68
C LEU A 204 9.52 10.25 12.29
N TYR A 205 10.79 9.88 12.37
CA TYR A 205 11.80 10.63 13.12
C TYR A 205 13.02 11.03 12.29
N GLY A 206 13.26 10.36 11.16
CA GLY A 206 14.39 10.62 10.28
C GLY A 206 14.33 11.99 9.60
N ASP A 207 15.49 12.44 9.12
CA ASP A 207 15.60 13.66 8.32
C ASP A 207 15.33 13.34 6.85
N HIS A 208 14.21 13.84 6.32
CA HIS A 208 13.77 13.58 4.96
C HIS A 208 12.86 14.71 4.44
N PRO A 209 12.83 14.96 3.12
CA PRO A 209 12.07 16.07 2.54
C PRO A 209 10.54 15.92 2.67
N SER A 210 10.04 14.70 2.92
CA SER A 210 8.59 14.43 3.04
C SER A 210 7.90 14.88 4.31
N ARG A 211 8.55 15.63 5.22
CA ARG A 211 7.92 16.06 6.48
C ARG A 211 6.70 16.97 6.30
N SER A 212 6.54 17.58 5.13
CA SER A 212 5.36 18.39 4.78
C SER A 212 4.20 17.58 4.23
N ARG A 213 4.38 16.28 3.94
CA ARG A 213 3.36 15.40 3.37
C ARG A 213 2.96 14.32 4.37
N GLU A 214 1.70 13.92 4.33
CA GLU A 214 1.26 12.77 5.12
C GLU A 214 1.93 11.50 4.60
N TRP A 215 2.52 10.73 5.51
CA TRP A 215 2.99 9.37 5.20
C TRP A 215 1.79 8.42 5.10
N TRP A 216 1.51 7.97 3.88
CA TRP A 216 0.37 7.09 3.61
C TRP A 216 0.60 5.68 4.16
N GLY A 217 1.79 5.11 3.94
CA GLY A 217 2.17 3.79 4.44
C GLY A 217 3.39 3.20 3.74
N THR A 218 3.64 1.92 4.03
CA THR A 218 4.75 1.13 3.50
C THR A 218 4.24 0.06 2.55
N ILE A 219 4.91 -0.06 1.40
CA ILE A 219 4.76 -1.13 0.42
C ILE A 219 5.92 -2.10 0.59
N VAL A 220 5.63 -3.39 0.78
CA VAL A 220 6.66 -4.44 0.88
C VAL A 220 6.63 -5.31 -0.36
N ILE A 221 7.74 -5.38 -1.08
CA ILE A 221 7.91 -6.16 -2.31
C ILE A 221 8.89 -7.29 -2.04
N GLY A 222 8.44 -8.53 -2.22
CA GLY A 222 9.21 -9.75 -1.99
C GLY A 222 9.30 -10.17 -0.52
N GLY A 223 10.40 -10.87 -0.18
CA GLY A 223 10.71 -11.27 1.20
C GLY A 223 10.24 -12.67 1.63
N GLY A 224 9.41 -13.35 0.83
CA GLY A 224 9.19 -14.79 0.97
C GLY A 224 8.71 -15.28 2.34
N HIS A 225 7.53 -14.84 2.78
CA HIS A 225 6.66 -15.53 3.75
C HIS A 225 5.20 -15.08 3.56
N ASN A 226 4.32 -15.94 3.03
CA ASN A 226 2.90 -15.94 3.43
C ASN A 226 2.29 -17.35 3.25
N PRO A 227 2.43 -18.24 4.24
CA PRO A 227 1.82 -19.56 4.19
C PRO A 227 0.46 -19.50 4.90
N ALA A 228 -0.61 -19.13 4.20
CA ALA A 228 -1.97 -19.39 4.67
C ALA A 228 -2.32 -18.91 6.10
N GLY A 229 -2.15 -17.61 6.39
CA GLY A 229 -3.05 -16.95 7.36
C GLY A 229 -2.52 -16.69 8.77
N ASN A 230 -1.33 -16.12 8.92
CA ASN A 230 -1.08 -15.24 10.06
C ASN A 230 -0.08 -14.13 9.71
N PRO A 231 -0.29 -12.89 10.19
CA PRO A 231 0.55 -11.72 9.88
C PRO A 231 1.90 -11.85 10.58
N SER A 232 2.77 -12.68 10.05
CA SER A 232 4.14 -12.83 10.54
C SER A 232 5.01 -11.76 9.88
N ALA A 233 5.57 -10.87 10.70
CA ALA A 233 6.51 -9.78 10.40
C ALA A 233 5.99 -8.48 9.72
N ALA A 234 4.84 -8.49 9.04
CA ALA A 234 4.17 -7.28 8.50
C ALA A 234 3.08 -6.73 9.43
N ALA A 235 3.11 -7.07 10.72
CA ALA A 235 2.10 -6.73 11.72
C ALA A 235 2.14 -5.26 12.18
N SER A 236 2.70 -4.36 11.37
CA SER A 236 2.54 -2.93 11.60
C SER A 236 1.32 -2.42 10.85
N ALA A 237 0.54 -1.59 11.52
CA ALA A 237 -0.55 -0.83 10.90
C ALA A 237 -0.08 0.09 9.76
N GLN A 238 1.23 0.33 9.61
CA GLN A 238 1.78 1.11 8.51
C GLN A 238 2.05 0.29 7.25
N VAL A 239 2.06 -1.04 7.30
CA VAL A 239 2.17 -1.86 6.07
C VAL A 239 0.82 -1.89 5.36
N ALA A 240 0.72 -1.14 4.26
CA ALA A 240 -0.51 -1.03 3.49
C ALA A 240 -0.60 -2.07 2.36
N VAL A 241 0.55 -2.40 1.76
CA VAL A 241 0.62 -3.29 0.59
C VAL A 241 1.75 -4.30 0.74
N THR A 242 1.48 -5.54 0.34
CA THR A 242 2.47 -6.60 0.21
C THR A 242 2.39 -7.22 -1.18
N ALA A 243 3.52 -7.53 -1.80
CA ALA A 243 3.55 -8.12 -3.14
C ALA A 243 4.70 -9.11 -3.28
N GLY A 244 4.56 -10.14 -4.13
CA GLY A 244 5.63 -11.11 -4.36
C GLY A 244 5.40 -12.00 -5.59
N TRP A 245 6.49 -12.40 -6.26
CA TRP A 245 6.43 -13.06 -7.57
C TRP A 245 6.39 -14.61 -7.53
N LYS A 246 6.97 -15.29 -6.54
CA LYS A 246 7.15 -16.76 -6.54
C LYS A 246 6.62 -17.41 -5.26
N GLY A 247 5.63 -18.30 -5.38
CA GLY A 247 5.02 -19.02 -4.24
C GLY A 247 4.23 -18.13 -3.26
N TRP A 248 4.13 -16.83 -3.55
CA TRP A 248 3.37 -15.87 -2.75
C TRP A 248 1.87 -16.04 -2.97
N LYS A 249 1.11 -16.05 -1.88
CA LYS A 249 -0.36 -16.09 -1.89
C LYS A 249 -0.89 -14.68 -1.60
N GLY A 250 -1.04 -13.89 -2.67
CA GLY A 250 -1.82 -12.65 -2.66
C GLY A 250 -3.28 -12.95 -2.98
N TRP A 251 -4.20 -12.09 -2.51
CA TRP A 251 -5.63 -12.22 -2.77
C TRP A 251 -6.09 -11.39 -3.98
N LEU A 252 -5.33 -10.37 -4.39
CA LEU A 252 -5.55 -9.61 -5.61
C LEU A 252 -4.50 -9.96 -6.65
N ARG A 253 -4.92 -10.53 -7.77
CA ARG A 253 -4.05 -10.95 -8.86
C ARG A 253 -4.06 -9.92 -9.97
N VAL A 254 -2.89 -9.48 -10.42
CA VAL A 254 -2.74 -8.56 -11.54
C VAL A 254 -2.26 -9.32 -12.77
N ASP A 255 -3.01 -9.24 -13.86
CA ASP A 255 -2.65 -9.81 -15.16
C ASP A 255 -2.87 -8.76 -16.26
N ARG A 256 -2.35 -9.05 -17.47
CA ARG A 256 -2.67 -8.23 -18.65
C ARG A 256 -4.15 -8.38 -18.96
N ALA A 257 -4.85 -7.29 -19.24
CA ALA A 257 -6.22 -7.38 -19.69
C ALA A 257 -6.27 -8.17 -21.01
N ALA A 258 -7.30 -8.99 -21.18
CA ALA A 258 -7.43 -9.84 -22.35
C ALA A 258 -7.57 -8.99 -23.61
N SER A 259 -6.72 -9.26 -24.61
CA SER A 259 -6.89 -8.81 -25.99
C SER A 259 -6.45 -9.93 -26.92
N ASP A 260 -6.95 -9.91 -28.16
CA ASP A 260 -6.56 -10.89 -29.18
C ASP A 260 -5.03 -10.92 -29.40
N ALA A 261 -4.36 -9.80 -29.17
CA ALA A 261 -2.91 -9.69 -29.22
C ALA A 261 -2.18 -10.35 -28.03
N VAL A 262 -2.83 -10.51 -26.88
CA VAL A 262 -2.28 -11.18 -25.69
C VAL A 262 -2.42 -12.71 -25.79
N LEU A 263 -3.40 -13.23 -26.52
CA LEU A 263 -3.70 -14.67 -26.63
C LEU A 263 -2.68 -15.49 -27.45
N GLY A 264 -1.53 -14.90 -27.81
CA GLY A 264 -0.49 -15.56 -28.61
C GLY A 264 -0.85 -15.70 -30.09
N PHE A 265 0.11 -16.19 -30.88
CA PHE A 265 -0.14 -16.50 -32.30
C PHE A 265 -0.95 -17.79 -32.40
N MET A 266 -1.96 -17.79 -33.27
CA MET A 266 -2.80 -18.97 -33.47
C MET A 266 -1.96 -20.10 -34.09
N PRO A 267 -2.23 -21.36 -33.75
CA PRO A 267 -1.58 -22.49 -34.42
C PRO A 267 -1.77 -22.38 -35.94
N GLY A 268 -0.66 -22.36 -36.69
CA GLY A 268 -0.68 -22.17 -38.15
C GLY A 268 -0.21 -20.78 -38.63
N THR A 269 0.02 -19.83 -37.73
CA THR A 269 0.65 -18.55 -38.09
C THR A 269 2.09 -18.80 -38.55
N SER A 270 2.46 -18.32 -39.73
CA SER A 270 3.83 -18.44 -40.22
C SER A 270 4.79 -17.53 -39.45
N LEU A 271 6.10 -17.81 -39.50
CA LEU A 271 7.11 -16.95 -38.85
C LEU A 271 7.12 -15.53 -39.45
N GLU A 272 6.96 -15.42 -40.77
CA GLU A 272 6.95 -14.16 -41.50
C GLU A 272 5.71 -13.32 -41.11
N GLU A 273 4.53 -13.95 -41.13
CA GLU A 273 3.29 -13.34 -40.66
C GLU A 273 3.35 -12.92 -39.18
N ALA A 274 4.04 -13.69 -38.34
CA ALA A 274 4.24 -13.35 -36.94
C ALA A 274 5.18 -12.14 -36.74
N LEU A 275 6.18 -11.96 -37.63
CA LEU A 275 7.08 -10.80 -37.60
C LEU A 275 6.35 -9.54 -38.09
N ASP A 276 5.57 -9.65 -39.16
CA ASP A 276 4.81 -8.52 -39.71
C ASP A 276 3.73 -8.03 -38.75
N ALA A 277 3.04 -8.95 -38.06
CA ALA A 277 2.02 -8.61 -37.08
C ALA A 277 2.60 -8.16 -35.72
N ARG A 278 3.93 -8.24 -35.51
CA ARG A 278 4.55 -8.03 -34.19
C ARG A 278 4.30 -6.62 -33.65
N GLU A 279 4.53 -5.60 -34.46
CA GLU A 279 4.40 -4.20 -34.03
C GLU A 279 2.95 -3.85 -33.70
N GLU A 280 2.02 -4.24 -34.55
CA GLU A 280 0.58 -4.02 -34.31
C GLU A 280 0.09 -4.78 -33.07
N ARG A 281 0.52 -6.03 -32.88
CA ARG A 281 0.20 -6.78 -31.67
C ARG A 281 0.80 -6.14 -30.43
N GLN A 282 2.04 -5.64 -30.49
CA GLN A 282 2.64 -4.93 -29.38
C GLN A 282 1.82 -3.68 -29.01
N ARG A 283 1.37 -2.91 -30.01
CA ARG A 283 0.47 -1.77 -29.82
C ARG A 283 -0.86 -2.16 -29.18
N LEU A 284 -1.48 -3.25 -29.64
CA LEU A 284 -2.73 -3.76 -29.08
C LEU A 284 -2.54 -4.30 -27.65
N VAL A 285 -1.41 -4.92 -27.36
CA VAL A 285 -1.04 -5.33 -26.01
C VAL A 285 -0.93 -4.09 -25.14
N GLU A 286 -0.15 -3.08 -25.54
CA GLU A 286 0.01 -1.77 -24.87
C GLU A 286 -1.33 -1.09 -24.57
N LYS A 287 -2.21 -1.07 -25.57
CA LYS A 287 -3.55 -0.52 -25.47
C LYS A 287 -4.48 -1.28 -24.51
N ALA A 288 -4.34 -2.61 -24.40
CA ALA A 288 -5.24 -3.43 -23.61
C ALA A 288 -5.24 -3.07 -22.11
N GLY A 289 -4.15 -2.53 -21.60
CA GLY A 289 -4.02 -2.21 -20.18
C GLY A 289 -3.90 -3.44 -19.29
N TRP A 290 -4.32 -3.30 -18.04
CA TRP A 290 -4.17 -4.29 -16.98
C TRP A 290 -5.50 -4.57 -16.30
N VAL A 291 -5.61 -5.77 -15.72
CA VAL A 291 -6.76 -6.16 -14.90
C VAL A 291 -6.26 -6.69 -13.56
N ALA A 292 -6.89 -6.22 -12.49
CA ALA A 292 -6.72 -6.76 -11.16
C ALA A 292 -7.98 -7.53 -10.76
N THR A 293 -7.84 -8.81 -10.43
CA THR A 293 -8.95 -9.75 -10.18
C THR A 293 -8.81 -10.40 -8.81
N CYS A 294 -9.93 -10.53 -8.10
CA CYS A 294 -10.05 -11.23 -6.83
C CYS A 294 -11.45 -11.87 -6.70
N PRO A 295 -11.72 -12.67 -5.64
CA PRO A 295 -13.04 -13.28 -5.45
C PRO A 295 -14.21 -12.29 -5.33
N TRP A 296 -13.95 -11.03 -4.97
CA TRP A 296 -14.98 -9.99 -4.80
C TRP A 296 -15.22 -9.15 -6.06
N GLY A 297 -14.45 -9.36 -7.12
CA GLY A 297 -14.60 -8.61 -8.37
C GLY A 297 -13.27 -8.33 -9.05
N GLN A 298 -13.32 -7.42 -10.01
CA GLN A 298 -12.17 -7.00 -10.77
C GLN A 298 -12.26 -5.52 -11.14
N PHE A 299 -11.12 -4.91 -11.43
CA PHE A 299 -11.07 -3.60 -12.08
C PHE A 299 -9.93 -3.55 -13.08
N THR A 300 -10.08 -2.67 -14.07
CA THR A 300 -9.09 -2.43 -15.12
C THR A 300 -8.39 -1.11 -14.91
N PHE A 301 -7.11 -1.04 -15.29
CA PHE A 301 -6.31 0.17 -15.15
C PHE A 301 -5.21 0.19 -16.21
N GLY A 302 -4.80 1.39 -16.62
CA GLY A 302 -3.88 1.58 -17.73
C GLY A 302 -4.47 1.17 -19.09
N GLY A 303 -3.75 1.49 -20.17
CA GLY A 303 -4.26 1.37 -21.54
C GLY A 303 -5.16 2.56 -21.94
N ASP A 304 -5.64 2.58 -23.18
CA ASP A 304 -6.50 3.67 -23.69
C ASP A 304 -7.93 3.64 -23.10
N ALA A 305 -8.27 2.61 -22.32
CA ALA A 305 -9.60 2.41 -21.74
C ALA A 305 -9.81 3.12 -20.40
N ALA A 306 -8.88 3.97 -19.97
CA ALA A 306 -8.97 4.84 -18.80
C ALA A 306 -8.81 6.32 -19.20
N ALA A 307 -9.37 6.70 -20.36
CA ALA A 307 -9.31 8.04 -20.94
C ALA A 307 -10.64 8.40 -21.60
#